data_AF-A0A968URV5-F1
#
_entry.id   AF-A0A968URV5-F1
#
_cell.length_a   1.000
_cell.length_b   1.000
_cell.length_c   1.000
_cell.angle_alpha   90.00
_cell.angle_beta   90.00
_cell.angle_gamma   90.00
#
_symmetry.space_group_name_H-M   'P 1'
#
loop_
_entity.id
_entity.type
_entity.pdbx_description
1 polymer ?
#
loop_
_entity_poly.entity_id
_entity_poly.type
_entity_poly.pdbx_seq_one_letter_code
_entity_poly.pdbx_strand_id
1 'polypeptide(L)'
;MWKAKKSEIDLTSYAEEMRQKPLTIHLCVPAKRIGKTHAKGILSRFYSVEGDLIPDENTGESEIPIPRLIPRLSLLADEVVPQKYCAFPLAKVGYKDETISISEYIPPTLTVPLNSPLGAMCSAMARKVREKAVFLAERLDAPSSAMNNPMILETKLLLRSIVASLPQFEAVFNTGVSHPYPLYLALCGMVGSMASLGAGMIPPVLSAYDHNDIRRTFEDAVNFVFRMMNEAVPESHTPVRFEYGRGIFSLKLEKEWTEQYLVVGVKAKPGVSQDRLLRWIDESLIGSINIIESVKERRILGAKRHRIDSEGELVPLRGTILLSVQTLPPDGAEQFIYPDQVLQIFNATDLAEDHIPSEIILYVKNKL
;
A
#
# COMPACT_ATOMS: atom_id res chain seq x y z
N MET A 1 5.01 -34.69 -24.78
CA MET A 1 4.53 -33.77 -23.72
C MET A 1 4.55 -34.51 -22.39
N TRP A 2 5.64 -34.39 -21.64
CA TRP A 2 5.89 -35.22 -20.45
C TRP A 2 5.07 -34.72 -19.26
N LYS A 3 4.12 -35.52 -18.76
CA LYS A 3 3.39 -35.20 -17.53
C LYS A 3 4.32 -35.43 -16.35
N ALA A 4 4.83 -34.35 -15.75
CA ALA A 4 5.50 -34.42 -14.45
C ALA A 4 4.57 -35.18 -13.49
N LYS A 5 5.10 -36.22 -12.84
CA LYS A 5 4.35 -36.97 -11.83
C LYS A 5 3.94 -35.98 -10.74
N LYS A 6 2.64 -35.79 -10.52
CA LYS A 6 2.14 -34.90 -9.47
C LYS A 6 2.68 -35.40 -8.13
N SER A 7 3.32 -34.50 -7.38
CA SER A 7 3.73 -34.76 -6.00
C SER A 7 2.55 -34.37 -5.10
N GLU A 8 2.07 -35.33 -4.32
CA GLU A 8 0.95 -35.16 -3.40
C GLU A 8 1.41 -35.60 -2.01
N ILE A 9 0.85 -34.99 -0.96
CA ILE A 9 1.10 -35.35 0.43
C ILE A 9 -0.24 -35.50 1.16
N ASP A 10 -0.38 -36.59 1.91
CA ASP A 10 -1.52 -36.80 2.78
C ASP A 10 -1.29 -36.07 4.11
N LEU A 11 -2.18 -35.14 4.43
CA LEU A 11 -2.12 -34.34 5.65
C LEU A 11 -2.99 -34.89 6.78
N THR A 12 -3.69 -36.01 6.56
CA THR A 12 -4.66 -36.57 7.53
C THR A 12 -4.01 -36.89 8.88
N SER A 13 -2.79 -37.41 8.87
CA SER A 13 -2.02 -37.71 10.09
C SER A 13 -1.55 -36.47 10.86
N TYR A 14 -1.62 -35.28 10.25
CA TYR A 14 -1.16 -34.02 10.82
C TYR A 14 -2.31 -33.11 11.27
N ALA A 15 -3.56 -33.60 11.24
CA ALA A 15 -4.76 -32.79 11.51
C ALA A 15 -4.72 -32.09 12.88
N GLU A 16 -4.37 -32.82 13.94
CA GLU A 16 -4.27 -32.26 15.30
C GLU A 16 -3.15 -31.23 15.43
N GLU A 17 -2.00 -31.47 14.80
CA GLU A 17 -0.88 -30.52 14.81
C GLU A 17 -1.24 -29.23 14.06
N MET A 18 -1.88 -29.34 12.90
CA MET A 18 -2.32 -28.20 12.08
C MET A 18 -3.39 -27.34 12.77
N ARG A 19 -4.13 -27.88 13.75
CA ARG A 19 -5.07 -27.12 14.60
C ARG A 19 -4.35 -26.25 15.63
N GLN A 20 -3.15 -26.66 16.06
CA GLN A 20 -2.37 -25.94 17.06
C GLN A 20 -1.42 -24.92 16.41
N LYS A 21 -0.76 -25.30 15.31
CA LYS A 21 0.20 -24.45 14.59
C LYS A 21 0.22 -24.76 13.10
N PRO A 22 0.54 -23.78 12.23
CA PRO A 22 0.76 -24.04 10.82
C PRO A 22 1.93 -25.00 10.59
N LEU A 23 1.71 -26.01 9.76
CA LEU A 23 2.69 -27.03 9.36
C LEU A 23 3.45 -26.57 8.10
N THR A 24 4.77 -26.72 8.10
CA THR A 24 5.59 -26.34 6.95
C THR A 24 5.71 -27.49 5.96
N ILE A 25 5.30 -27.24 4.72
CA ILE A 25 5.41 -28.17 3.60
C ILE A 25 6.66 -27.81 2.80
N HIS A 26 7.55 -28.78 2.63
CA HIS A 26 8.81 -28.63 1.91
C HIS A 26 8.75 -29.31 0.54
N LEU A 27 9.34 -28.69 -0.48
CA LEU A 27 9.66 -29.37 -1.73
C LEU A 27 11.04 -30.01 -1.59
N CYS A 28 11.13 -31.32 -1.84
CA CYS A 28 12.32 -32.10 -1.54
C CYS A 28 12.77 -32.93 -2.74
N VAL A 29 14.08 -33.10 -2.84
CA VAL A 29 14.73 -34.06 -3.74
C VAL A 29 15.81 -34.82 -2.96
N PRO A 30 16.05 -36.12 -3.21
CA PRO A 30 17.14 -36.84 -2.54
C PRO A 30 18.49 -36.13 -2.72
N ALA A 31 19.23 -35.99 -1.62
CA ALA A 31 20.50 -35.30 -1.58
C ALA A 31 21.52 -35.96 -2.54
N LYS A 32 22.39 -35.16 -3.16
CA LYS A 32 23.43 -35.68 -4.04
C LYS A 32 24.46 -36.44 -3.20
N ARG A 33 24.66 -37.73 -3.50
CA ARG A 33 25.67 -38.59 -2.88
C ARG A 33 26.84 -38.80 -3.84
N ILE A 34 28.00 -38.23 -3.55
CA ILE A 34 29.20 -38.36 -4.39
C ILE A 34 29.56 -39.85 -4.55
N GLY A 35 29.91 -40.28 -5.76
CA GLY A 35 30.37 -41.64 -6.05
C GLY A 35 29.31 -42.74 -6.10
N LYS A 36 28.00 -42.41 -6.04
CA LYS A 36 26.90 -43.39 -6.15
C LYS A 36 26.03 -43.12 -7.38
N THR A 37 25.45 -44.18 -7.95
CA THR A 37 24.46 -44.04 -9.02
C THR A 37 23.24 -43.27 -8.51
N HIS A 38 22.87 -42.20 -9.21
CA HIS A 38 21.76 -41.31 -8.81
C HIS A 38 20.40 -41.71 -9.40
N ALA A 39 20.36 -42.71 -10.28
CA ALA A 39 19.14 -43.19 -10.95
C ALA A 39 18.67 -44.59 -10.46
N LYS A 40 19.43 -45.24 -9.57
CA LYS A 40 19.14 -46.60 -9.06
C LYS A 40 19.07 -46.58 -7.53
N GLY A 41 18.21 -47.43 -6.96
CA GLY A 41 18.03 -47.60 -5.50
C GLY A 41 16.88 -46.78 -4.90
N ILE A 42 16.65 -47.00 -3.60
CA ILE A 42 15.49 -46.48 -2.85
C ILE A 42 15.49 -44.94 -2.74
N LEU A 43 16.67 -44.33 -2.64
CA LEU A 43 16.85 -42.87 -2.57
C LEU A 43 17.53 -42.33 -3.83
N SER A 44 17.08 -42.77 -5.01
CA SER A 44 17.58 -42.22 -6.26
C SER A 44 17.14 -40.76 -6.41
N ARG A 45 18.04 -39.89 -6.87
CA ARG A 45 17.74 -38.47 -7.09
C ARG A 45 16.94 -38.26 -8.38
N PHE A 46 17.08 -39.18 -9.33
CA PHE A 46 16.44 -39.09 -10.65
C PHE A 46 15.69 -40.39 -11.02
N TYR A 47 14.67 -40.24 -11.86
CA TYR A 47 14.16 -41.28 -12.74
C TYR A 47 14.96 -41.23 -14.05
N SER A 48 15.46 -42.36 -14.53
CA SER A 48 15.96 -42.48 -15.90
C SER A 48 14.77 -42.83 -16.78
N VAL A 49 14.47 -41.98 -17.76
CA VAL A 49 13.42 -42.22 -18.74
C VAL A 49 14.04 -42.25 -20.13
N GLU A 50 13.48 -43.07 -21.01
CA GLU A 50 13.79 -43.01 -22.43
C GLU A 50 13.32 -41.65 -22.96
N GLY A 51 14.18 -40.94 -23.69
CA GLY A 51 13.84 -39.65 -24.25
C GLY A 51 13.29 -39.79 -25.66
N ASP A 52 12.67 -38.71 -26.15
CA ASP A 52 12.22 -38.60 -27.53
C ASP A 52 13.41 -38.79 -28.50
N LEU A 53 13.11 -39.23 -29.72
CA LEU A 53 14.05 -39.23 -30.83
C LEU A 53 14.45 -37.79 -31.16
N ILE A 54 15.73 -37.48 -31.04
CA ILE A 54 16.26 -36.14 -31.33
C ILE A 54 17.15 -36.24 -32.58
N PRO A 55 16.86 -35.48 -33.65
CA PRO A 55 17.73 -35.41 -34.82
C PRO A 55 19.01 -34.63 -34.48
N ASP A 56 20.07 -34.88 -35.24
CA ASP A 56 21.30 -34.10 -35.15
C ASP A 56 21.04 -32.65 -35.61
N GLU A 57 21.40 -31.65 -34.79
CA GLU A 57 21.12 -30.22 -35.09
C GLU A 57 21.94 -29.67 -36.27
N ASN A 58 23.05 -30.31 -36.66
CA ASN A 58 23.88 -29.89 -37.78
C ASN A 58 23.39 -30.46 -39.12
N THR A 59 22.83 -31.68 -39.12
CA THR A 59 22.42 -32.38 -40.36
C THR A 59 20.90 -32.52 -40.51
N GLY A 60 20.14 -32.49 -39.42
CA GLY A 60 18.71 -32.80 -39.40
C GLY A 60 18.37 -34.28 -39.57
N GLU A 61 19.39 -35.15 -39.66
CA GLU A 61 19.25 -36.58 -39.91
C GLU A 61 19.63 -37.40 -38.66
N SER A 62 19.47 -38.72 -38.76
CA SER A 62 19.93 -39.68 -37.75
C SER A 62 19.35 -39.46 -36.35
N GLU A 63 18.03 -39.58 -36.25
CA GLU A 63 17.32 -39.53 -34.97
C GLU A 63 17.78 -40.64 -34.01
N ILE A 64 18.21 -40.25 -32.81
CA ILE A 64 18.58 -41.18 -31.73
C ILE A 64 17.77 -40.91 -30.46
N PRO A 65 17.38 -41.96 -29.71
CA PRO A 65 16.74 -41.79 -28.41
C PRO A 65 17.81 -41.44 -27.38
N ILE A 66 17.69 -40.27 -26.74
CA ILE A 66 18.62 -39.83 -25.70
C ILE A 66 17.93 -39.95 -24.33
N PRO A 67 18.34 -40.90 -23.46
CA PRO A 67 17.78 -41.03 -22.12
C PRO A 67 17.89 -39.73 -21.32
N ARG A 68 16.82 -39.36 -20.63
CA ARG A 68 16.74 -38.15 -19.81
C ARG A 68 16.62 -38.49 -18.33
N LEU A 69 17.18 -37.64 -17.48
CA LEU A 69 17.07 -37.75 -16.03
C LEU A 69 16.04 -36.75 -15.50
N ILE A 70 14.98 -37.26 -14.87
CA ILE A 70 13.93 -36.44 -14.27
C ILE A 70 14.12 -36.42 -12.74
N PRO A 71 14.23 -35.26 -12.09
CA PRO A 71 14.34 -35.18 -10.64
C PRO A 71 13.17 -35.86 -9.92
N ARG A 72 13.47 -36.66 -8.88
CA ARG A 72 12.46 -37.29 -8.03
C ARG A 72 12.01 -36.31 -6.94
N LEU A 73 11.08 -35.43 -7.32
CA LEU A 73 10.46 -34.49 -6.39
C LEU A 73 9.51 -35.21 -5.44
N SER A 74 9.43 -34.72 -4.22
CA SER A 74 8.50 -35.18 -3.18
C SER A 74 8.13 -34.01 -2.28
N LEU A 75 6.96 -34.07 -1.65
CA LEU A 75 6.56 -33.14 -0.60
C LEU A 75 6.78 -33.79 0.75
N LEU A 76 7.30 -33.02 1.71
CA LEU A 76 7.47 -33.46 3.10
C LEU A 76 6.83 -32.43 4.04
N ALA A 77 6.07 -32.91 5.00
CA ALA A 77 5.52 -32.12 6.09
C ALA A 77 6.33 -32.41 7.35
N ASP A 78 7.23 -31.49 7.69
CA ASP A 78 8.11 -31.58 8.85
C ASP A 78 8.69 -30.19 9.14
N GLU A 79 9.07 -29.92 10.38
CA GLU A 79 9.85 -28.72 10.72
C GLU A 79 11.31 -28.89 10.33
N VAL A 80 11.86 -30.10 10.49
CA VAL A 80 13.27 -30.38 10.21
C VAL A 80 13.39 -31.41 9.11
N VAL A 81 13.81 -30.95 7.92
CA VAL A 81 14.00 -31.86 6.78
C VAL A 81 15.21 -32.78 7.03
N PRO A 82 15.06 -34.11 6.90
CA PRO A 82 16.17 -35.04 7.05
C PRO A 82 17.30 -34.77 6.04
N GLN A 83 18.57 -34.86 6.48
CA GLN A 83 19.77 -34.61 5.65
C GLN A 83 19.88 -35.46 4.38
N LYS A 84 19.14 -36.58 4.30
CA LYS A 84 19.03 -37.40 3.08
C LYS A 84 18.32 -36.69 1.93
N TYR A 85 17.71 -35.53 2.18
CA TYR A 85 17.08 -34.66 1.20
C TYR A 85 17.78 -33.30 1.12
N CYS A 86 17.68 -32.69 -0.06
CA CYS A 86 17.87 -31.27 -0.27
C CYS A 86 16.48 -30.68 -0.49
N ALA A 87 16.14 -29.63 0.25
CA ALA A 87 14.79 -29.10 0.28
C ALA A 87 14.76 -27.60 0.58
N PHE A 88 13.63 -26.99 0.28
CA PHE A 88 13.27 -25.65 0.72
C PHE A 88 11.78 -25.62 1.06
N PRO A 89 11.36 -24.73 1.98
CA PRO A 89 9.95 -24.58 2.35
C PRO A 89 9.14 -24.04 1.17
N LEU A 90 7.99 -24.63 0.90
CA LEU A 90 7.13 -24.27 -0.23
C LEU A 90 5.86 -23.54 0.23
N ALA A 91 5.30 -23.97 1.36
CA ALA A 91 4.08 -23.41 1.92
C ALA A 91 4.00 -23.71 3.42
N LYS A 92 3.19 -22.94 4.14
CA LYS A 92 2.73 -23.33 5.48
C LYS A 92 1.21 -23.50 5.44
N VAL A 93 0.71 -24.61 5.99
CA VAL A 93 -0.70 -25.03 5.93
C VAL A 93 -1.22 -25.20 7.35
N GLY A 94 -2.44 -24.72 7.61
CA GLY A 94 -3.06 -24.85 8.93
C GLY A 94 -4.58 -24.67 8.85
N TYR A 95 -5.26 -24.79 9.99
CA TYR A 95 -6.70 -24.53 10.04
C TYR A 95 -6.98 -23.03 10.15
N LYS A 96 -7.92 -22.55 9.33
CA LYS A 96 -8.55 -21.24 9.44
C LYS A 96 -10.06 -21.44 9.26
N ASP A 97 -10.85 -21.02 10.25
CA ASP A 97 -12.31 -21.19 10.25
C ASP A 97 -12.74 -22.65 9.97
N GLU A 98 -12.15 -23.60 10.71
CA GLU A 98 -12.36 -25.06 10.58
C GLU A 98 -12.04 -25.67 9.21
N THR A 99 -11.41 -24.90 8.31
CA THR A 99 -11.00 -25.34 6.97
C THR A 99 -9.48 -25.33 6.84
N ILE A 100 -8.91 -26.33 6.16
CA ILE A 100 -7.48 -26.35 5.82
C ILE A 100 -7.20 -25.22 4.83
N SER A 101 -6.26 -24.35 5.18
CA SER A 101 -5.88 -23.19 4.37
C SER A 101 -4.36 -23.04 4.28
N ILE A 102 -3.90 -22.46 3.18
CA ILE A 102 -2.51 -22.05 3.02
C ILE A 102 -2.38 -20.68 3.68
N SER A 103 -1.38 -20.53 4.56
CA SER A 103 -1.08 -19.27 5.22
C SER A 103 -0.51 -18.22 4.26
N GLU A 104 -0.31 -17.01 4.75
CA GLU A 104 0.30 -15.92 3.98
C GLU A 104 1.82 -16.06 3.77
N TYR A 105 2.42 -17.16 4.22
CA TYR A 105 3.85 -17.44 4.07
C TYR A 105 4.34 -17.26 2.62
N ILE A 106 5.49 -16.60 2.47
CA ILE A 106 6.14 -16.36 1.18
C ILE A 106 7.34 -17.32 1.06
N PRO A 107 7.31 -18.29 0.12
CA PRO A 107 8.42 -19.20 -0.08
C PRO A 107 9.66 -18.47 -0.63
N PRO A 108 10.87 -19.06 -0.53
CA PRO A 108 12.05 -18.54 -1.19
C PRO A 108 11.82 -18.39 -2.69
N THR A 109 12.00 -17.17 -3.19
CA THR A 109 11.83 -16.81 -4.60
C THR A 109 13.12 -16.26 -5.18
N LEU A 110 13.42 -16.62 -6.43
CA LEU A 110 14.61 -16.09 -7.13
C LEU A 110 14.39 -14.68 -7.68
N THR A 111 13.14 -14.29 -7.91
CA THR A 111 12.75 -12.98 -8.43
C THR A 111 11.55 -12.45 -7.65
N VAL A 112 11.38 -11.13 -7.62
CA VAL A 112 10.22 -10.46 -7.02
C VAL A 112 9.36 -9.81 -8.11
N PRO A 113 8.36 -10.53 -8.65
CA PRO A 113 7.35 -9.92 -9.52
C PRO A 113 6.56 -8.83 -8.78
N LEU A 114 6.18 -7.77 -9.49
CA LEU A 114 5.43 -6.65 -8.93
C LEU A 114 4.06 -7.08 -8.35
N ASN A 115 3.44 -8.10 -8.95
CA ASN A 115 2.15 -8.67 -8.54
C ASN A 115 2.27 -9.83 -7.53
N SER A 116 3.49 -10.17 -7.09
CA SER A 116 3.68 -11.17 -6.03
C SER A 116 3.23 -10.62 -4.67
N PRO A 117 2.97 -11.46 -3.65
CA PRO A 117 2.63 -10.98 -2.30
C PRO A 117 3.70 -10.03 -1.72
N LEU A 118 4.98 -10.34 -1.94
CA LEU A 118 6.08 -9.45 -1.54
C LEU A 118 6.07 -8.16 -2.35
N GLY A 119 5.83 -8.26 -3.66
CA GLY A 119 5.75 -7.09 -4.53
C GLY A 119 4.62 -6.14 -4.15
N ALA A 120 3.46 -6.67 -3.76
CA ALA A 120 2.33 -5.89 -3.27
C ALA A 120 2.69 -5.13 -1.97
N MET A 121 3.38 -5.79 -1.03
CA MET A 121 3.87 -5.17 0.21
C MET A 121 4.84 -4.01 -0.09
N CYS A 122 5.84 -4.26 -0.94
CA CYS A 122 6.82 -3.25 -1.37
C CYS A 122 6.17 -2.08 -2.12
N SER A 123 5.21 -2.36 -3.01
CA SER A 123 4.48 -1.36 -3.78
C SER A 123 3.63 -0.48 -2.87
N ALA A 124 2.90 -1.08 -1.91
CA ALA A 124 2.09 -0.35 -0.95
C ALA A 124 2.94 0.61 -0.10
N MET A 125 4.09 0.14 0.38
CA MET A 125 5.05 0.97 1.11
C MET A 125 5.59 2.11 0.22
N ALA A 126 6.16 1.82 -0.95
CA ALA A 126 6.73 2.85 -1.83
C ALA A 126 5.70 3.92 -2.23
N ARG A 127 4.47 3.51 -2.53
CA ARG A 127 3.35 4.42 -2.81
C ARG A 127 3.09 5.35 -1.63
N LYS A 128 3.01 4.81 -0.41
CA LYS A 128 2.77 5.61 0.80
C LYS A 128 3.91 6.59 1.09
N VAL A 129 5.15 6.16 0.90
CA VAL A 129 6.33 7.02 1.03
C VAL A 129 6.26 8.17 0.01
N ARG A 130 5.88 7.88 -1.24
CA ARG A 130 5.70 8.89 -2.29
C ARG A 130 4.56 9.86 -1.98
N GLU A 131 3.39 9.35 -1.56
CA GLU A 131 2.24 10.17 -1.14
C GLU A 131 2.67 11.18 -0.06
N LYS A 132 3.45 10.72 0.92
CA LYS A 132 3.96 11.56 2.01
C LYS A 132 4.99 12.60 1.56
N ALA A 133 5.90 12.21 0.66
CA ALA A 133 6.86 13.14 0.08
C ALA A 133 6.18 14.26 -0.70
N VAL A 134 5.14 13.94 -1.50
CA VAL A 134 4.34 14.92 -2.23
C VAL A 134 3.65 15.89 -1.26
N PHE A 135 3.02 15.37 -0.21
CA PHE A 135 2.37 16.19 0.82
C PHE A 135 3.35 17.19 1.47
N LEU A 136 4.54 16.75 1.87
CA LEU A 136 5.54 17.64 2.46
C LEU A 136 6.09 18.67 1.47
N ALA A 137 6.25 18.29 0.20
CA ALA A 137 6.65 19.22 -0.85
C ALA A 137 5.59 20.30 -1.11
N GLU A 138 4.32 19.91 -1.19
CA GLU A 138 3.20 20.86 -1.35
C GLU A 138 3.06 21.80 -0.14
N ARG A 139 3.34 21.30 1.07
CA ARG A 139 3.39 22.12 2.30
C ARG A 139 4.50 23.17 2.24
N LEU A 140 5.67 22.85 1.69
CA LEU A 140 6.77 23.82 1.52
C LEU A 140 6.48 24.90 0.47
N ASP A 141 5.66 24.58 -0.53
CA ASP A 141 5.22 25.50 -1.58
C ASP A 141 4.04 26.40 -1.14
N ALA A 142 3.49 26.19 0.07
CA ALA A 142 2.38 26.99 0.59
C ALA A 142 2.79 28.46 0.84
N PRO A 143 1.84 29.42 0.81
CA PRO A 143 2.14 30.84 0.99
C PRO A 143 2.90 31.13 2.29
N SER A 144 3.93 31.98 2.19
CA SER A 144 4.91 32.22 3.27
C SER A 144 4.33 32.77 4.57
N SER A 145 3.11 33.32 4.55
CA SER A 145 2.40 33.77 5.76
C SER A 145 1.95 32.61 6.66
N ALA A 146 1.93 31.38 6.16
CA ALA A 146 1.44 30.22 6.89
C ALA A 146 2.54 29.37 7.57
N MET A 147 3.83 29.62 7.29
CA MET A 147 4.95 28.87 7.88
C MET A 147 6.11 29.77 8.30
N ASN A 148 6.54 29.64 9.56
CA ASN A 148 7.73 30.31 10.06
C ASN A 148 9.02 29.54 9.65
N ASN A 149 10.16 30.25 9.61
CA ASN A 149 11.46 29.70 9.18
C ASN A 149 11.87 28.35 9.82
N PRO A 150 11.67 28.11 11.15
CA PRO A 150 11.98 26.81 11.75
C PRO A 150 11.14 25.65 11.19
N MET A 151 9.85 25.87 10.93
CA MET A 151 8.95 24.85 10.37
C MET A 151 9.31 24.51 8.92
N ILE A 152 9.79 25.51 8.15
CA ILE A 152 10.31 25.28 6.79
C ILE A 152 11.53 24.37 6.83
N LEU A 153 12.48 24.65 7.74
CA LEU A 153 13.68 23.82 7.89
C LEU A 153 13.33 22.40 8.31
N GLU A 154 12.46 22.24 9.31
CA GLU A 154 11.97 20.93 9.76
C GLU A 154 11.31 20.16 8.62
N THR A 155 10.38 20.77 7.89
CA THR A 155 9.69 20.13 6.76
C THR A 155 10.67 19.71 5.65
N LYS A 156 11.72 20.52 5.38
CA LYS A 156 12.80 20.15 4.44
C LYS A 156 13.61 18.95 4.93
N LEU A 157 13.92 18.87 6.23
CA LEU A 157 14.63 17.74 6.80
C LEU A 157 13.79 16.45 6.73
N LEU A 158 12.50 16.53 7.07
CA LEU A 158 11.55 15.42 6.93
C LEU A 158 11.49 14.93 5.48
N LEU A 159 11.30 15.86 4.53
CA LEU A 159 11.26 15.53 3.10
C LEU A 159 12.56 14.87 2.65
N ARG A 160 13.72 15.41 3.03
CA ARG A 160 15.03 14.83 2.69
C ARG A 160 15.16 13.39 3.19
N SER A 161 14.78 13.11 4.43
CA SER A 161 14.86 11.77 5.04
C SER A 161 13.97 10.75 4.33
N ILE A 162 12.81 11.17 3.83
CA ILE A 162 11.87 10.32 3.09
C ILE A 162 12.36 10.03 1.66
N VAL A 163 12.89 11.04 0.96
CA VAL A 163 13.23 10.91 -0.47
C VAL A 163 14.67 10.45 -0.74
N ALA A 164 15.57 10.49 0.24
CA ALA A 164 16.99 10.20 0.03
C ALA A 164 17.27 8.79 -0.52
N SER A 165 16.49 7.80 -0.10
CA SER A 165 16.68 6.38 -0.42
C SER A 165 15.57 5.82 -1.32
N LEU A 166 14.44 6.51 -1.45
CA LEU A 166 13.27 6.05 -2.21
C LEU A 166 13.61 5.74 -3.68
N PRO A 167 14.34 6.58 -4.44
CA PRO A 167 14.66 6.27 -5.84
C PRO A 167 15.50 5.00 -6.01
N GLN A 168 16.43 4.73 -5.08
CA GLN A 168 17.24 3.51 -5.12
C GLN A 168 16.38 2.27 -4.90
N PHE A 169 15.48 2.31 -3.91
CA PHE A 169 14.51 1.25 -3.67
C PHE A 169 13.64 1.00 -4.90
N GLU A 170 13.07 2.06 -5.48
CA GLU A 170 12.22 1.99 -6.66
C GLU A 170 12.96 1.45 -7.89
N ALA A 171 14.22 1.84 -8.09
CA ALA A 171 15.03 1.35 -9.20
C ALA A 171 15.23 -0.17 -9.13
N VAL A 172 15.47 -0.73 -7.94
CA VAL A 172 15.60 -2.18 -7.74
C VAL A 172 14.24 -2.87 -7.88
N PHE A 173 13.21 -2.32 -7.24
CA PHE A 173 11.87 -2.90 -7.19
C PHE A 173 11.18 -2.94 -8.56
N ASN A 174 11.21 -1.83 -9.30
CA ASN A 174 10.47 -1.66 -10.56
C ASN A 174 11.00 -2.53 -11.71
N THR A 175 12.13 -3.22 -11.53
CA THR A 175 12.58 -4.25 -12.47
C THR A 175 11.60 -5.41 -12.58
N GLY A 176 10.85 -5.72 -11.50
CA GLY A 176 9.97 -6.89 -11.41
C GLY A 176 10.68 -8.25 -11.48
N VAL A 177 12.02 -8.25 -11.53
CA VAL A 177 12.85 -9.46 -11.68
C VAL A 177 14.03 -9.49 -10.69
N SER A 178 14.14 -8.50 -9.80
CA SER A 178 15.20 -8.46 -8.80
C SER A 178 15.10 -9.64 -7.84
N HIS A 179 16.25 -10.20 -7.45
CA HIS A 179 16.31 -11.15 -6.34
C HIS A 179 15.92 -10.44 -5.02
N PRO A 180 15.27 -11.11 -4.05
CA PRO A 180 14.79 -10.43 -2.84
C PRO A 180 15.90 -9.82 -1.99
N TYR A 181 17.12 -10.38 -2.00
CA TYR A 181 18.23 -9.86 -1.21
C TYR A 181 18.68 -8.42 -1.58
N PRO A 182 19.00 -8.08 -2.85
CA PRO A 182 19.23 -6.69 -3.24
C PRO A 182 18.08 -5.73 -2.89
N LEU A 183 16.83 -6.19 -3.03
CA LEU A 183 15.66 -5.40 -2.66
C LEU A 183 15.60 -5.14 -1.15
N TYR A 184 15.91 -6.14 -0.33
CA TYR A 184 16.01 -6.01 1.12
C TYR A 184 17.12 -5.02 1.52
N LEU A 185 18.29 -5.06 0.87
CA LEU A 185 19.35 -4.08 1.14
C LEU A 185 18.92 -2.65 0.83
N ALA A 186 18.18 -2.44 -0.26
CA ALA A 186 17.64 -1.12 -0.58
C ALA A 186 16.60 -0.66 0.46
N LEU A 187 15.76 -1.58 0.96
CA LEU A 187 14.83 -1.31 2.05
C LEU A 187 15.54 -0.95 3.36
N CYS A 188 16.65 -1.63 3.70
CA CYS A 188 17.50 -1.25 4.85
C CYS A 188 18.06 0.18 4.70
N GLY A 189 18.38 0.59 3.46
CA GLY A 189 18.75 1.98 3.16
C GLY A 189 17.64 2.98 3.53
N MET A 190 16.37 2.63 3.28
CA MET A 190 15.21 3.43 3.70
C MET A 190 15.04 3.45 5.21
N VAL A 191 15.21 2.32 5.89
CA VAL A 191 15.21 2.25 7.37
C VAL A 191 16.25 3.22 7.95
N GLY A 192 17.47 3.25 7.38
CA GLY A 192 18.52 4.17 7.81
C GLY A 192 18.16 5.64 7.57
N SER A 193 17.66 6.00 6.39
CA SER A 193 17.32 7.40 6.09
C SER A 193 16.14 7.92 6.89
N MET A 194 15.21 7.04 7.26
CA MET A 194 13.99 7.38 8.01
C MET A 194 14.15 7.28 9.53
N ALA A 195 15.23 6.68 10.05
CA ALA A 195 15.45 6.59 11.48
C ALA A 195 15.58 7.97 12.17
N SER A 196 16.04 8.99 11.43
CA SER A 196 16.14 10.37 11.93
C SER A 196 14.80 11.07 12.12
N LEU A 197 13.70 10.44 11.68
CA LEU A 197 12.34 10.99 11.77
C LEU A 197 11.72 10.78 13.17
N GLY A 198 12.07 9.69 13.85
CA GLY A 198 11.55 9.36 15.19
C GLY A 198 12.44 9.86 16.32
N ALA A 199 11.88 9.90 17.54
CA ALA A 199 12.58 10.38 18.75
C ALA A 199 13.87 9.60 19.07
N GLY A 200 13.98 8.34 18.62
CA GLY A 200 15.14 7.49 18.86
C GLY A 200 16.36 7.81 18.00
N MET A 201 16.21 8.53 16.87
CA MET A 201 17.24 8.93 15.88
C MET A 201 18.18 7.83 15.34
N ILE A 202 18.11 6.61 15.86
CA ILE A 202 18.98 5.48 15.58
C ILE A 202 18.12 4.33 15.03
N PRO A 203 18.48 3.73 13.89
CA PRO A 203 17.74 2.60 13.35
C PRO A 203 17.86 1.38 14.28
N PRO A 204 16.81 0.55 14.38
CA PRO A 204 16.89 -0.68 15.13
C PRO A 204 17.86 -1.65 14.46
N VAL A 205 18.37 -2.60 15.25
CA VAL A 205 19.04 -3.77 14.69
C VAL A 205 17.97 -4.67 14.09
N LEU A 206 17.90 -4.70 12.75
CA LEU A 206 17.02 -5.60 12.02
C LEU A 206 17.49 -7.05 12.14
N SER A 207 16.55 -7.98 12.06
CA SER A 207 16.85 -9.40 11.93
C SER A 207 17.76 -9.67 10.72
N ALA A 208 18.61 -10.70 10.83
CA ALA A 208 19.39 -11.15 9.68
C ALA A 208 18.45 -11.60 8.55
N TYR A 209 18.86 -11.36 7.29
CA TYR A 209 18.08 -11.77 6.13
C TYR A 209 17.91 -13.30 6.11
N ASP A 210 16.66 -13.76 6.21
CA ASP A 210 16.30 -15.18 6.07
C ASP A 210 15.55 -15.40 4.76
N HIS A 211 16.21 -16.03 3.79
CA HIS A 211 15.59 -16.33 2.50
C HIS A 211 14.47 -17.37 2.59
N ASN A 212 14.47 -18.19 3.63
CA ASN A 212 13.41 -19.17 3.88
C ASN A 212 12.23 -18.57 4.65
N ASP A 213 12.33 -17.32 5.13
CA ASP A 213 11.23 -16.56 5.73
C ASP A 213 11.27 -15.09 5.28
N ILE A 214 11.07 -14.90 3.97
CA ILE A 214 11.18 -13.58 3.32
C ILE A 214 10.14 -12.62 3.87
N ARG A 215 8.92 -13.10 4.13
CA ARG A 215 7.82 -12.27 4.65
C ARG A 215 8.27 -11.59 5.94
N ARG A 216 8.65 -12.37 6.95
CA ARG A 216 9.09 -11.83 8.25
C ARG A 216 10.25 -10.85 8.09
N THR A 217 11.25 -11.22 7.28
CA THR A 217 12.43 -10.39 7.03
C THR A 217 12.06 -9.00 6.50
N PHE A 218 11.09 -8.92 5.60
CA PHE A 218 10.65 -7.64 5.03
C PHE A 218 9.68 -6.88 5.94
N GLU A 219 8.75 -7.58 6.60
CA GLU A 219 7.73 -6.97 7.45
C GLU A 219 8.35 -6.12 8.57
N ASP A 220 9.41 -6.62 9.23
CA ASP A 220 10.10 -5.86 10.29
C ASP A 220 10.57 -4.48 9.78
N ALA A 221 11.19 -4.44 8.60
CA ALA A 221 11.70 -3.21 8.00
C ALA A 221 10.59 -2.30 7.42
N VAL A 222 9.58 -2.90 6.77
CA VAL A 222 8.42 -2.17 6.24
C VAL A 222 7.61 -1.52 7.37
N ASN A 223 7.36 -2.26 8.45
CA ASN A 223 6.64 -1.76 9.62
C ASN A 223 7.39 -0.61 10.29
N PHE A 224 8.73 -0.70 10.36
CA PHE A 224 9.56 0.39 10.85
C PHE A 224 9.39 1.65 9.99
N VAL A 225 9.48 1.53 8.66
CA VAL A 225 9.29 2.64 7.71
C VAL A 225 7.91 3.28 7.89
N PHE A 226 6.84 2.48 7.96
CA PHE A 226 5.49 3.00 8.18
C PHE A 226 5.36 3.75 9.50
N ARG A 227 5.88 3.18 10.59
CA ARG A 227 5.85 3.80 11.90
C ARG A 227 6.56 5.16 11.90
N MET A 228 7.78 5.24 11.35
CA MET A 228 8.53 6.50 11.29
C MET A 228 7.83 7.58 10.48
N MET A 229 7.21 7.21 9.35
CA MET A 229 6.43 8.16 8.55
C MET A 229 5.19 8.68 9.29
N ASN A 230 4.51 7.81 10.04
CA ASN A 230 3.30 8.18 10.78
C ASN A 230 3.62 9.05 12.01
N GLU A 231 4.70 8.75 12.72
CA GLU A 231 5.14 9.52 13.89
C GLU A 231 5.65 10.92 13.52
N ALA A 232 6.45 11.03 12.46
CA ALA A 232 7.14 12.28 12.14
C ALA A 232 6.32 13.26 11.32
N VAL A 233 5.22 12.79 10.71
CA VAL A 233 4.29 13.63 9.98
C VAL A 233 2.88 13.29 10.45
N PRO A 234 2.55 13.65 11.70
CA PRO A 234 1.22 13.41 12.23
C PRO A 234 0.21 14.16 11.37
N GLU A 235 -0.76 13.44 10.84
CA GLU A 235 -1.91 14.04 10.19
C GLU A 235 -2.86 14.45 11.31
N SER A 236 -2.91 15.75 11.63
CA SER A 236 -3.90 16.28 12.59
C SER A 236 -5.34 16.12 12.10
N HIS A 237 -5.50 15.92 10.78
CA HIS A 237 -6.79 15.74 10.13
C HIS A 237 -6.73 14.60 9.10
N THR A 238 -7.76 13.77 9.06
CA THR A 238 -7.99 12.78 8.01
C THR A 238 -8.74 13.43 6.84
N PRO A 239 -8.21 13.39 5.60
CA PRO A 239 -8.90 13.91 4.43
C PRO A 239 -9.97 12.92 3.92
N VAL A 240 -11.20 13.39 3.78
CA VAL A 240 -12.33 12.64 3.20
C VAL A 240 -12.80 13.37 1.94
N ARG A 241 -12.66 12.70 0.79
CA ARG A 241 -12.96 13.29 -0.52
C ARG A 241 -14.45 13.30 -0.81
N PHE A 242 -14.94 14.41 -1.36
CA PHE A 242 -16.28 14.44 -1.94
C PHE A 242 -16.30 13.71 -3.29
N GLU A 243 -17.37 12.98 -3.55
CA GLU A 243 -17.65 12.41 -4.87
C GLU A 243 -18.25 13.50 -5.77
N TYR A 244 -17.69 13.67 -6.96
CA TYR A 244 -18.19 14.64 -7.94
C TYR A 244 -19.03 13.95 -9.02
N GLY A 245 -20.27 14.40 -9.20
CA GLY A 245 -21.16 13.90 -10.24
C GLY A 245 -22.26 14.89 -10.60
N ARG A 246 -22.52 15.06 -11.91
CA ARG A 246 -23.57 15.95 -12.45
C ARG A 246 -23.48 17.40 -11.90
N GLY A 247 -22.26 17.92 -11.74
CA GLY A 247 -22.04 19.27 -11.22
C GLY A 247 -22.10 19.41 -9.70
N ILE A 248 -22.27 18.31 -8.95
CA ILE A 248 -22.45 18.32 -7.50
C ILE A 248 -21.34 17.53 -6.81
N PHE A 249 -20.70 18.15 -5.81
CA PHE A 249 -19.83 17.45 -4.86
C PHE A 249 -20.69 16.93 -3.70
N SER A 250 -20.65 15.62 -3.46
CA SER A 250 -21.45 14.95 -2.43
C SER A 250 -20.58 14.13 -1.49
N LEU A 251 -20.90 14.14 -0.20
CA LEU A 251 -20.21 13.34 0.82
C LEU A 251 -21.22 12.94 1.91
N LYS A 252 -21.27 11.65 2.25
CA LYS A 252 -22.07 11.18 3.39
C LYS A 252 -21.36 11.60 4.68
N LEU A 253 -21.98 12.49 5.45
CA LEU A 253 -21.42 13.01 6.68
C LEU A 253 -21.70 12.05 7.83
N GLU A 254 -20.67 11.58 8.53
CA GLU A 254 -20.85 10.80 9.76
C GLU A 254 -21.16 11.72 10.94
N LYS A 255 -22.00 11.26 11.87
CA LYS A 255 -22.37 12.00 13.07
C LYS A 255 -21.15 12.44 13.88
N GLU A 256 -20.13 11.60 13.95
CA GLU A 256 -18.89 11.82 14.69
C GLU A 256 -18.06 12.99 14.15
N TRP A 257 -18.27 13.39 12.90
CA TRP A 257 -17.54 14.50 12.24
C TRP A 257 -18.26 15.84 12.41
N THR A 258 -19.49 15.84 12.89
CA THR A 258 -20.34 17.04 12.94
C THR A 258 -20.06 17.81 14.24
N GLU A 259 -18.98 18.59 14.24
CA GLU A 259 -18.66 19.53 15.33
C GLU A 259 -19.35 20.90 15.12
N GLN A 260 -18.80 22.00 15.64
CA GLN A 260 -19.36 23.35 15.47
C GLN A 260 -19.18 23.89 14.04
N TYR A 261 -18.10 23.47 13.37
CA TYR A 261 -17.82 23.73 11.96
C TYR A 261 -17.07 22.55 11.33
N LEU A 262 -17.14 22.45 10.02
CA LEU A 262 -16.32 21.56 9.19
C LEU A 262 -15.18 22.35 8.56
N VAL A 263 -14.02 21.72 8.38
CA VAL A 263 -12.91 22.32 7.64
C VAL A 263 -12.88 21.72 6.24
N VAL A 264 -13.14 22.54 5.23
CA VAL A 264 -13.25 22.11 3.83
C VAL A 264 -12.16 22.76 2.99
N GLY A 265 -11.37 21.95 2.29
CA GLY A 265 -10.44 22.40 1.27
C GLY A 265 -11.05 22.33 -0.11
N VAL A 266 -11.00 23.44 -0.85
CA VAL A 266 -11.45 23.52 -2.24
C VAL A 266 -10.23 23.75 -3.12
N LYS A 267 -9.94 22.85 -4.06
CA LYS A 267 -8.75 22.90 -4.93
C LYS A 267 -9.09 23.41 -6.32
N ALA A 268 -8.31 24.38 -6.80
CA ALA A 268 -8.42 24.93 -8.14
C ALA A 268 -8.02 23.89 -9.21
N LYS A 269 -8.55 24.02 -10.42
CA LYS A 269 -7.95 23.38 -11.61
C LYS A 269 -6.63 24.08 -11.96
N PRO A 270 -5.66 23.38 -12.58
CA PRO A 270 -4.44 24.01 -13.06
C PRO A 270 -4.75 25.21 -13.97
N GLY A 271 -4.13 26.36 -13.71
CA GLY A 271 -4.34 27.60 -14.49
C GLY A 271 -5.51 28.48 -14.04
N VAL A 272 -6.37 28.02 -13.11
CA VAL A 272 -7.45 28.85 -12.54
C VAL A 272 -6.88 29.74 -11.42
N SER A 273 -7.21 31.04 -11.45
CA SER A 273 -6.77 31.98 -10.43
C SER A 273 -7.51 31.79 -9.10
N GLN A 274 -6.85 32.13 -8.00
CA GLN A 274 -7.43 32.03 -6.66
C GLN A 274 -8.69 32.91 -6.51
N ASP A 275 -8.72 34.11 -7.11
CA ASP A 275 -9.91 34.99 -7.09
C ASP A 275 -11.13 34.40 -7.81
N ARG A 276 -10.90 33.55 -8.82
CA ARG A 276 -12.00 32.83 -9.48
C ARG A 276 -12.53 31.72 -8.60
N LEU A 277 -11.64 30.96 -7.97
CA LEU A 277 -12.03 29.91 -7.02
C LEU A 277 -12.79 30.51 -5.82
N LEU A 278 -12.35 31.66 -5.31
CA LEU A 278 -13.06 32.40 -4.26
C LEU A 278 -14.48 32.77 -4.68
N ARG A 279 -14.67 33.31 -5.88
CA ARG A 279 -16.02 33.60 -6.39
C ARG A 279 -16.91 32.37 -6.46
N TRP A 280 -16.37 31.25 -6.96
CA TRP A 280 -17.12 29.99 -7.00
C TRP A 280 -17.53 29.54 -5.59
N ILE A 281 -16.62 29.64 -4.62
CA ILE A 281 -16.90 29.33 -3.21
C ILE A 281 -17.99 30.26 -2.67
N ASP A 282 -17.87 31.56 -2.91
CA ASP A 282 -18.79 32.60 -2.41
C ASP A 282 -20.20 32.47 -3.00
N GLU A 283 -20.35 31.83 -4.17
CA GLU A 283 -21.64 31.59 -4.83
C GLU A 283 -22.18 30.15 -4.64
N SER A 284 -21.42 29.27 -4.00
CA SER A 284 -21.82 27.87 -3.81
C SER A 284 -23.05 27.71 -2.91
N LEU A 285 -23.89 26.71 -3.16
CA LEU A 285 -24.91 26.22 -2.26
C LEU A 285 -24.30 25.11 -1.40
N ILE A 286 -24.45 25.21 -0.08
CA ILE A 286 -23.92 24.23 0.87
C ILE A 286 -25.05 23.77 1.80
N GLY A 287 -25.35 22.47 1.81
CA GLY A 287 -26.35 21.92 2.72
C GLY A 287 -26.57 20.42 2.56
N SER A 288 -27.28 19.84 3.53
CA SER A 288 -27.67 18.43 3.48
C SER A 288 -28.81 18.19 2.49
N ILE A 289 -28.84 16.98 1.92
CA ILE A 289 -29.79 16.57 0.88
C ILE A 289 -31.26 16.79 1.26
N ASN A 290 -31.61 16.68 2.54
CA ASN A 290 -32.97 16.87 3.05
C ASN A 290 -33.45 18.34 3.01
N ILE A 291 -32.55 19.31 2.95
CA ILE A 291 -32.88 20.75 2.93
C ILE A 291 -32.42 21.47 1.65
N ILE A 292 -31.58 20.83 0.84
CA ILE A 292 -30.92 21.49 -0.29
C ILE A 292 -31.88 21.99 -1.38
N GLU A 293 -33.01 21.30 -1.61
CA GLU A 293 -34.05 21.74 -2.54
C GLU A 293 -34.74 23.02 -2.03
N SER A 294 -35.07 23.08 -0.75
CA SER A 294 -35.61 24.30 -0.11
C SER A 294 -34.62 25.48 -0.19
N VAL A 295 -33.32 25.22 0.00
CA VAL A 295 -32.25 26.23 -0.17
C VAL A 295 -32.22 26.78 -1.61
N LYS A 296 -32.33 25.91 -2.62
CA LYS A 296 -32.42 26.31 -4.04
C LYS A 296 -33.66 27.17 -4.31
N GLU A 297 -34.83 26.70 -3.89
CA GLU A 297 -36.12 27.40 -4.12
C GLU A 297 -36.14 28.79 -3.47
N ARG A 298 -35.58 28.91 -2.26
CA ARG A 298 -35.47 30.16 -1.52
C ARG A 298 -34.34 31.07 -2.01
N ARG A 299 -33.51 30.61 -2.95
CA ARG A 299 -32.35 31.33 -3.50
C ARG A 299 -31.38 31.83 -2.43
N ILE A 300 -31.12 30.99 -1.44
CA ILE A 300 -30.12 31.23 -0.39
C ILE A 300 -28.94 30.27 -0.58
N LEU A 301 -27.78 30.59 -0.01
CA LEU A 301 -26.54 29.83 -0.19
C LEU A 301 -26.36 28.66 0.79
N GLY A 302 -27.27 28.53 1.76
CA GLY A 302 -27.23 27.50 2.80
C GLY A 302 -26.22 27.80 3.90
N ALA A 303 -25.42 26.80 4.28
CA ALA A 303 -24.48 26.89 5.40
C ALA A 303 -23.46 28.02 5.21
N LYS A 304 -23.23 28.79 6.28
CA LYS A 304 -22.24 29.88 6.28
C LYS A 304 -20.82 29.31 6.15
N ARG A 305 -19.99 29.99 5.37
CA ARG A 305 -18.57 29.65 5.17
C ARG A 305 -17.69 30.87 5.41
N HIS A 306 -16.53 30.63 5.99
CA HIS A 306 -15.49 31.65 6.18
C HIS A 306 -14.16 31.09 5.69
N ARG A 307 -13.41 31.88 4.94
CA ARG A 307 -12.04 31.52 4.61
C ARG A 307 -11.20 31.52 5.88
N ILE A 308 -10.38 30.50 6.02
CA ILE A 308 -9.36 30.39 7.06
C ILE A 308 -7.99 30.25 6.40
N ASP A 309 -6.96 30.81 7.04
CA ASP A 309 -5.58 30.67 6.55
C ASP A 309 -4.92 29.37 7.05
N SER A 310 -5.38 28.84 8.19
CA SER A 310 -4.99 27.53 8.74
C SER A 310 -5.99 27.03 9.79
N GLU A 311 -5.95 25.74 10.11
CA GLU A 311 -6.65 25.12 11.24
C GLU A 311 -5.65 24.26 12.05
N GLY A 312 -5.18 24.74 13.19
CA GLY A 312 -4.13 24.07 13.96
C GLY A 312 -2.86 23.89 13.11
N GLU A 313 -2.46 22.65 12.84
CA GLU A 313 -1.32 22.32 11.95
C GLU A 313 -1.71 22.19 10.47
N LEU A 314 -3.00 22.23 10.13
CA LEU A 314 -3.48 22.15 8.76
C LEU A 314 -3.31 23.50 8.06
N VAL A 315 -2.54 23.49 6.97
CA VAL A 315 -2.28 24.65 6.11
C VAL A 315 -2.79 24.34 4.70
N PRO A 316 -3.40 25.30 3.97
CA PRO A 316 -3.82 25.10 2.58
C PRO A 316 -2.65 24.67 1.71
N LEU A 317 -2.82 23.56 0.98
CA LEU A 317 -1.91 23.16 -0.08
C LEU A 317 -1.98 24.14 -1.25
N ARG A 318 -0.97 24.14 -2.11
CA ARG A 318 -0.92 25.03 -3.28
C ARG A 318 -2.19 24.91 -4.14
N GLY A 319 -2.79 26.06 -4.47
CA GLY A 319 -4.03 26.13 -5.24
C GLY A 319 -5.28 25.66 -4.48
N THR A 320 -5.18 25.45 -3.17
CA THR A 320 -6.30 25.09 -2.28
C THR A 320 -6.67 26.27 -1.40
N ILE A 321 -7.97 26.46 -1.18
CA ILE A 321 -8.51 27.42 -0.21
C ILE A 321 -9.18 26.62 0.91
N LEU A 322 -8.80 26.91 2.16
CA LEU A 322 -9.46 26.34 3.33
C LEU A 322 -10.65 27.20 3.76
N LEU A 323 -11.72 26.53 4.13
CA LEU A 323 -12.97 27.12 4.58
C LEU A 323 -13.38 26.47 5.91
N SER A 324 -13.82 27.28 6.85
CA SER A 324 -14.65 26.84 7.98
C SER A 324 -16.12 26.95 7.55
N VAL A 325 -16.82 25.81 7.49
CA VAL A 325 -18.24 25.71 7.13
C VAL A 325 -19.05 25.42 8.38
N GLN A 326 -19.95 26.32 8.73
CA GLN A 326 -20.74 26.20 9.96
C GLN A 326 -21.77 25.06 9.87
N THR A 327 -21.70 24.14 10.82
CA THR A 327 -22.64 23.01 10.96
C THR A 327 -23.68 23.28 12.01
N LEU A 328 -23.26 23.80 13.16
CA LEU A 328 -24.13 24.14 14.28
C LEU A 328 -24.30 25.67 14.34
N PRO A 329 -25.44 26.20 13.90
CA PRO A 329 -25.72 27.63 13.99
C PRO A 329 -25.93 28.06 15.46
N PRO A 330 -25.60 29.31 15.82
CA PRO A 330 -25.93 29.87 17.14
C PRO A 330 -27.45 29.94 17.35
N ASP A 331 -27.88 29.95 18.61
CA ASP A 331 -29.27 29.83 19.04
C ASP A 331 -30.27 30.62 18.17
N GLY A 332 -31.20 29.90 17.54
CA GLY A 332 -32.30 30.45 16.74
C GLY A 332 -32.03 30.61 15.24
N ALA A 333 -30.80 30.38 14.75
CA ALA A 333 -30.51 30.39 13.32
C ALA A 333 -30.81 29.03 12.66
N GLU A 334 -31.22 29.08 11.39
CA GLU A 334 -31.58 27.91 10.60
C GLU A 334 -30.38 26.98 10.37
N GLN A 335 -30.60 25.67 10.56
CA GLN A 335 -29.59 24.63 10.37
C GLN A 335 -29.67 24.05 8.95
N PHE A 336 -28.53 24.09 8.25
CA PHE A 336 -28.41 23.62 6.86
C PHE A 336 -27.65 22.30 6.73
N ILE A 337 -26.90 21.88 7.75
CA ILE A 337 -26.12 20.63 7.73
C ILE A 337 -26.59 19.73 8.87
N TYR A 338 -26.94 18.49 8.52
CA TYR A 338 -27.42 17.47 9.44
C TYR A 338 -26.48 16.27 9.46
N PRO A 339 -26.20 15.68 10.63
CA PRO A 339 -25.41 14.44 10.74
C PRO A 339 -26.12 13.29 10.03
N ASP A 340 -25.34 12.29 9.58
CA ASP A 340 -25.79 11.09 8.87
C ASP A 340 -26.53 11.36 7.54
N GLN A 341 -26.50 12.60 7.05
CA GLN A 341 -27.04 13.01 5.76
C GLN A 341 -25.93 13.22 4.72
N VAL A 342 -26.30 13.16 3.45
CA VAL A 342 -25.39 13.54 2.35
C VAL A 342 -25.28 15.06 2.32
N LEU A 343 -24.08 15.58 2.55
CA LEU A 343 -23.72 16.98 2.37
C LEU A 343 -23.42 17.24 0.89
N GLN A 344 -23.99 18.32 0.34
CA GLN A 344 -23.78 18.74 -1.03
C GLN A 344 -23.18 20.13 -1.12
N ILE A 345 -22.23 20.30 -2.04
CA ILE A 345 -21.61 21.58 -2.40
C ILE A 345 -21.60 21.71 -3.93
N PHE A 346 -22.25 22.75 -4.45
CA PHE A 346 -22.30 23.01 -5.90
C PHE A 346 -22.71 24.45 -6.17
N ASN A 347 -22.55 24.91 -7.41
CA ASN A 347 -23.10 26.20 -7.86
C ASN A 347 -24.28 25.92 -8.80
N ALA A 348 -25.44 26.53 -8.56
CA ALA A 348 -26.64 26.31 -9.38
C ALA A 348 -26.59 27.01 -10.74
N THR A 349 -25.75 28.05 -10.86
CA THR A 349 -25.68 28.94 -12.02
C THR A 349 -24.46 28.70 -12.91
N ASP A 350 -23.46 27.95 -12.43
CA ASP A 350 -22.18 27.76 -13.12
C ASP A 350 -22.06 26.34 -13.69
N LEU A 351 -22.59 26.15 -14.91
CA LEU A 351 -22.56 24.90 -15.66
C LEU A 351 -21.33 24.77 -16.59
N ALA A 352 -20.49 25.81 -16.66
CA ALA A 352 -19.27 25.77 -17.46
C ALA A 352 -18.20 24.94 -16.72
N GLU A 353 -17.78 23.83 -17.31
CA GLU A 353 -16.83 22.89 -16.69
C GLU A 353 -15.52 23.57 -16.23
N ASP A 354 -15.12 24.67 -16.86
CA ASP A 354 -13.87 25.39 -16.56
C ASP A 354 -13.84 26.09 -15.20
N HIS A 355 -15.00 26.35 -14.59
CA HIS A 355 -15.10 27.10 -13.34
C HIS A 355 -15.24 26.23 -12.09
N ILE A 356 -15.47 24.93 -12.29
CA ILE A 356 -15.71 23.98 -11.22
C ILE A 356 -14.35 23.57 -10.58
N PRO A 357 -14.26 23.51 -9.24
CA PRO A 357 -13.07 23.00 -8.55
C PRO A 357 -12.63 21.64 -9.10
N SER A 358 -11.33 21.36 -9.01
CA SER A 358 -10.82 20.02 -9.37
C SER A 358 -11.18 18.99 -8.31
N GLU A 359 -11.24 19.39 -7.04
CA GLU A 359 -11.46 18.53 -5.90
C GLU A 359 -12.01 19.33 -4.71
N ILE A 360 -12.86 18.69 -3.89
CA ILE A 360 -13.26 19.18 -2.58
C ILE A 360 -12.97 18.08 -1.55
N ILE A 361 -12.33 18.47 -0.45
CA ILE A 361 -11.89 17.57 0.62
C ILE A 361 -12.45 18.11 1.94
N LEU A 362 -13.08 17.24 2.72
CA LEU A 362 -13.37 17.46 4.13
C LEU A 362 -12.16 17.04 4.96
N TYR A 363 -11.65 17.90 5.83
CA TYR A 363 -10.59 17.57 6.79
C TYR A 363 -11.22 17.28 8.15
N VAL A 364 -11.31 16.00 8.51
CA VAL A 364 -11.86 15.55 9.79
C VAL A 364 -10.74 15.53 10.82
N LYS A 365 -10.89 16.28 11.91
CA LYS A 365 -9.89 16.30 12.98
C LYS A 365 -9.74 14.93 13.62
N ASN A 366 -8.52 14.44 13.73
CA ASN A 366 -8.24 13.17 14.40
C ASN A 366 -8.41 13.35 15.91
N LYS A 367 -9.23 12.51 16.54
CA LYS A 367 -9.34 12.46 18.01
C LYS A 367 -8.03 11.87 18.54
N LEU A 368 -7.21 12.71 19.18
CA LEU A 368 -5.99 12.29 19.86
C LEU A 368 -6.30 11.46 21.11
#